data_AF-A0AAF5PXL6-F1
#
_entry.id   AF-A0AAF5PXL6-F1
#
_cell.length_a   1.000
_cell.length_b   1.000
_cell.length_c   1.000
_cell.angle_alpha   90.00
_cell.angle_beta   90.00
_cell.angle_gamma   90.00
#
_symmetry.space_group_name_H-M   'P 1'
#
loop_
_entity.id
_entity.type
_entity.pdbx_description
1 polymer ?
#
loop_
_entity_poly.entity_id
_entity_poly.type
_entity_poly.pdbx_seq_one_letter_code
_entity_poly.pdbx_strand_id
1 'polypeptide(L)'
;MSKQNIVSPQCWTKLLCLAQSANDGNDGQSNQLMSKQDQKFVENAMAEAMHLTDPVRHMTKYIEQLKLIRNNDVDSVAEIVDNLEELICDIDCAADFCKLDGLVEVIRLLKSNCDPIRCEMARLIPLLAQNNPYVQNVMLETDLLLYLLNALEEINASEDLLMKVLSALSSVVRGHEKTFNQFYHLKGLERIECVFQKAVDTHHLRVANKAVLITTNIAISVAPDVRQYNILSVLLRMTLQLSSHSEGCSYFLDYLMSNIVDKDVNNSDLKSDECRINFGKLDNHSKQHFCEFLKRQLEYEERSQQKGCLERSIKMNVVLDEYTRNFKLEEVSKT
;
A
#
# COMPACT_ATOMS: atom_id res chain seq x y z
N MET A 1 -25.24 7.05 6.30
CA MET A 1 -26.12 8.16 5.85
C MET A 1 -25.26 9.39 5.62
N SER A 2 -24.62 9.48 4.46
CA SER A 2 -23.88 10.66 4.01
C SER A 2 -24.91 11.74 3.69
N LYS A 3 -24.89 12.85 4.44
CA LYS A 3 -25.66 14.05 4.08
C LYS A 3 -25.13 14.49 2.72
N GLN A 4 -25.91 14.25 1.67
CA GLN A 4 -25.70 14.90 0.37
C GLN A 4 -25.47 16.38 0.66
N ASN A 5 -24.31 16.89 0.23
CA ASN A 5 -23.97 18.30 0.36
C ASN A 5 -24.83 19.07 -0.64
N ILE A 6 -26.14 19.16 -0.35
CA ILE A 6 -27.11 19.94 -1.11
C ILE A 6 -26.79 21.38 -0.76
N VAL A 7 -25.84 21.95 -1.51
CA VAL A 7 -25.57 23.38 -1.47
C VAL A 7 -26.93 24.08 -1.69
N SER A 8 -27.35 24.85 -0.68
CA SER A 8 -28.64 25.55 -0.70
C SER A 8 -28.82 26.30 -2.02
N PRO A 9 -30.01 26.28 -2.64
CA PRO A 9 -30.29 27.03 -3.88
C PRO A 9 -29.85 28.50 -3.78
N GLN A 10 -29.90 29.08 -2.57
CA GLN A 10 -29.48 30.45 -2.28
C GLN A 10 -27.96 30.68 -2.39
N CYS A 11 -27.14 29.66 -2.12
CA CYS A 11 -25.68 29.74 -2.29
C CYS A 11 -25.31 29.76 -3.77
N TRP A 12 -26.04 29.01 -4.60
CA TRP A 12 -25.85 29.00 -6.05
C TRP A 12 -26.25 30.32 -6.70
N THR A 13 -27.38 30.90 -6.32
CA THR A 13 -27.79 32.22 -6.81
C THR A 13 -26.73 33.28 -6.49
N LYS A 14 -26.12 33.23 -5.29
CA LYS A 14 -25.06 34.16 -4.89
C LYS A 14 -23.78 33.96 -5.70
N LEU A 15 -23.37 32.71 -5.94
CA LEU A 15 -22.14 32.40 -6.68
C LEU A 15 -22.27 32.81 -8.16
N LEU A 16 -23.45 32.62 -8.76
CA LEU A 16 -23.77 33.09 -10.11
C LEU A 16 -23.76 34.62 -10.21
N CYS A 17 -24.39 35.33 -9.27
CA CYS A 17 -24.34 36.79 -9.22
C CYS A 17 -22.91 37.31 -9.07
N LEU A 18 -22.08 36.64 -8.26
CA LEU A 18 -20.67 37.01 -8.07
C LEU A 18 -19.85 36.79 -9.36
N ALA A 19 -20.04 35.67 -10.05
CA ALA A 19 -19.35 35.38 -11.31
C ALA A 19 -19.71 36.39 -12.42
N GLN A 20 -20.97 36.84 -12.48
CA GLN A 20 -21.41 37.90 -13.40
C GLN A 20 -20.78 39.25 -13.06
N SER A 21 -20.76 39.62 -11.78
CA SER A 21 -20.13 40.87 -11.34
C SER A 21 -18.61 40.92 -11.55
N ALA A 22 -17.95 39.77 -11.68
CA ALA A 22 -16.51 39.67 -11.90
C ALA A 22 -16.11 39.77 -13.38
N ASN A 23 -17.02 39.53 -14.32
CA ASN A 23 -16.74 39.53 -15.75
C ASN A 23 -16.99 40.90 -16.41
N ASP A 24 -17.83 41.74 -15.83
CA ASP A 24 -18.11 43.08 -16.32
C ASP A 24 -17.14 44.10 -15.71
N GLY A 25 -15.94 44.19 -16.30
CA GLY A 25 -14.96 45.23 -16.01
C GLY A 25 -15.34 46.60 -16.57
N ASN A 26 -16.60 47.04 -16.44
CA ASN A 26 -17.01 48.37 -16.89
C ASN A 26 -18.03 49.01 -15.94
N ASP A 27 -17.66 50.18 -15.42
CA ASP A 27 -18.44 51.02 -14.52
C ASP A 27 -19.84 51.34 -15.09
N GLY A 28 -20.89 51.05 -14.32
CA GLY A 28 -22.09 51.88 -14.32
C GLY A 28 -23.39 51.33 -14.93
N GLN A 29 -23.49 50.05 -15.33
CA GLN A 29 -24.80 49.47 -15.65
C GLN A 29 -25.28 48.49 -14.58
N SER A 30 -26.49 48.76 -14.07
CA SER A 30 -27.15 48.00 -13.01
C SER A 30 -27.20 46.51 -13.32
N ASN A 31 -26.70 45.70 -12.38
CA ASN A 31 -26.91 44.25 -12.28
C ASN A 31 -28.26 43.81 -12.85
N GLN A 32 -28.29 43.38 -14.11
CA GLN A 32 -29.48 42.75 -14.67
C GLN A 32 -29.60 41.37 -14.01
N LEU A 33 -30.56 41.23 -13.10
CA LEU A 33 -31.01 39.92 -12.65
C LEU A 33 -31.40 39.10 -13.88
N MET A 34 -30.80 37.91 -14.01
CA MET A 34 -31.11 36.97 -15.09
C MET A 34 -32.63 36.79 -15.24
N SER A 35 -33.10 36.66 -16.48
CA SER A 35 -34.51 36.36 -16.70
C SER A 35 -34.86 35.02 -16.03
N LYS A 36 -36.11 34.86 -15.58
CA LYS A 36 -36.56 33.60 -14.94
C LYS A 36 -36.38 32.37 -15.84
N GLN A 37 -36.31 32.57 -17.16
CA GLN A 37 -36.09 31.52 -18.13
C GLN A 37 -34.62 31.12 -18.20
N ASP A 38 -33.70 32.09 -18.21
CA ASP A 38 -32.26 31.82 -18.23
C ASP A 38 -31.79 31.23 -16.90
N GLN A 39 -32.39 31.66 -15.79
CA GLN A 39 -32.11 31.08 -14.49
C GLN A 39 -32.49 29.59 -14.44
N LYS A 40 -33.67 29.22 -14.95
CA LYS A 40 -34.09 27.82 -15.06
C LYS A 40 -33.22 27.02 -16.03
N PHE A 41 -32.77 27.63 -17.13
CA PHE A 41 -31.88 26.98 -18.07
C PHE A 41 -30.54 26.63 -17.40
N VAL A 42 -29.95 27.59 -16.67
CA VAL A 42 -28.68 27.37 -15.97
C VAL A 42 -28.86 26.38 -14.82
N GLU A 43 -29.94 26.46 -14.04
CA GLU A 43 -30.24 25.47 -13.00
C GLU A 43 -30.38 24.05 -13.58
N ASN A 44 -31.06 23.89 -14.73
CA ASN A 44 -31.18 22.61 -15.40
C ASN A 44 -29.84 22.13 -15.98
N ALA A 45 -29.08 23.01 -16.63
CA ALA A 45 -27.78 22.66 -17.21
C ALA A 45 -26.76 22.29 -16.11
N MET A 46 -26.80 22.97 -14.97
CA MET A 46 -25.99 22.62 -13.80
C MET A 46 -26.45 21.33 -13.13
N ALA A 47 -27.76 21.10 -13.01
CA ALA A 47 -28.28 19.83 -12.50
C ALA A 47 -27.88 18.68 -13.41
N GLU A 48 -27.99 18.84 -14.72
CA GLU A 48 -27.56 17.85 -15.71
C GLU A 48 -26.04 17.62 -15.67
N ALA A 49 -25.24 18.68 -15.60
CA ALA A 49 -23.80 18.58 -15.39
C ALA A 49 -23.46 17.87 -14.08
N MET A 50 -24.12 18.20 -12.97
CA MET A 50 -23.94 17.55 -11.68
C MET A 50 -24.35 16.07 -11.73
N HIS A 51 -25.40 15.72 -12.47
CA HIS A 51 -25.83 14.34 -12.68
C HIS A 51 -24.89 13.54 -13.58
N LEU A 52 -24.18 14.20 -14.50
CA LEU A 52 -23.14 13.61 -15.35
C LEU A 52 -21.83 13.42 -14.58
N THR A 53 -21.58 14.19 -13.53
CA THR A 53 -20.36 14.12 -12.72
C THR A 53 -20.57 13.39 -11.38
N ASP A 54 -21.76 12.84 -11.10
CA ASP A 54 -22.03 12.14 -9.84
C ASP A 54 -21.26 10.80 -9.78
N PRO A 55 -20.19 10.71 -8.97
CA PRO A 55 -19.34 9.53 -8.94
C PRO A 55 -20.08 8.31 -8.40
N VAL A 56 -21.06 8.50 -7.50
CA VAL A 56 -21.83 7.40 -6.89
C VAL A 56 -22.71 6.71 -7.92
N ARG A 57 -23.30 7.48 -8.83
CA ARG A 57 -24.12 6.95 -9.93
C ARG A 57 -23.27 6.15 -10.92
N HIS A 58 -22.10 6.65 -11.28
CA HIS A 58 -21.17 5.93 -12.15
C HIS A 58 -20.66 4.65 -11.48
N MET A 59 -20.26 4.71 -10.21
CA MET A 59 -19.88 3.52 -9.44
C MET A 59 -21.01 2.47 -9.43
N THR A 60 -22.26 2.89 -9.18
CA THR A 60 -23.40 1.97 -9.18
C THR A 60 -23.56 1.27 -10.54
N LYS A 61 -23.46 2.03 -11.64
CA LYS A 61 -23.50 1.48 -13.00
C LYS A 61 -22.39 0.46 -13.24
N TYR A 62 -21.15 0.77 -12.85
CA TYR A 62 -20.02 -0.14 -13.01
C TYR A 62 -20.17 -1.41 -12.15
N ILE A 63 -20.65 -1.29 -10.91
CA ILE A 63 -20.96 -2.45 -10.04
C ILE A 63 -22.04 -3.33 -10.67
N GLU A 64 -23.09 -2.74 -11.26
CA GLU A 64 -24.12 -3.49 -11.99
C GLU A 64 -23.55 -4.20 -13.21
N GLN A 65 -22.64 -3.57 -13.95
CA GLN A 65 -21.94 -4.21 -15.06
C GLN A 65 -21.10 -5.40 -14.57
N LEU A 66 -20.33 -5.24 -13.47
CA LEU A 66 -19.57 -6.35 -12.86
C LEU A 66 -20.46 -7.54 -12.49
N LYS A 67 -21.66 -7.29 -11.96
CA LYS A 67 -22.65 -8.33 -11.62
C LYS A 67 -23.09 -9.19 -12.82
N LEU A 68 -23.13 -8.60 -14.02
CA LEU A 68 -23.54 -9.29 -15.24
C LEU A 68 -22.43 -10.18 -15.81
N ILE A 69 -21.19 -10.00 -15.36
CA ILE A 69 -20.03 -10.76 -15.83
C ILE A 69 -20.12 -12.20 -15.29
N ARG A 70 -20.50 -13.12 -16.18
CA ARG A 70 -20.58 -14.57 -15.93
C ARG A 70 -19.54 -15.38 -16.70
N ASN A 71 -18.93 -14.81 -17.74
CA ASN A 71 -17.95 -15.46 -18.61
C ASN A 71 -16.60 -14.74 -18.54
N ASN A 72 -15.53 -15.37 -19.04
CA ASN A 72 -14.15 -14.87 -19.10
C ASN A 72 -13.96 -13.65 -20.03
N ASP A 73 -14.83 -12.64 -19.91
CA ASP A 73 -14.75 -11.39 -20.67
C ASP A 73 -13.76 -10.45 -19.99
N VAL A 74 -12.48 -10.74 -20.21
CA VAL A 74 -11.36 -10.03 -19.59
C VAL A 74 -11.34 -8.56 -20.01
N ASP A 75 -11.64 -8.27 -21.29
CA ASP A 75 -11.57 -6.91 -21.83
C ASP A 75 -12.64 -6.01 -21.21
N SER A 76 -13.88 -6.49 -21.10
CA SER A 76 -14.93 -5.75 -20.39
C SER A 76 -14.60 -5.55 -18.92
N VAL A 77 -14.03 -6.57 -18.25
CA VAL A 77 -13.58 -6.43 -16.85
C VAL A 77 -12.52 -5.34 -16.74
N ALA A 78 -11.50 -5.37 -17.60
CA ALA A 78 -10.41 -4.40 -17.56
C ALA A 78 -10.92 -2.97 -17.78
N GLU A 79 -11.80 -2.74 -18.77
CA GLU A 79 -12.39 -1.43 -19.02
C GLU A 79 -13.20 -0.93 -17.81
N ILE A 80 -13.99 -1.79 -17.17
CA ILE A 80 -14.75 -1.41 -15.97
C ILE A 80 -13.81 -1.09 -14.81
N VAL A 81 -12.74 -1.86 -14.63
CA VAL A 81 -11.75 -1.67 -13.56
C VAL A 81 -10.97 -0.37 -13.77
N ASP A 82 -10.58 -0.04 -15.01
CA ASP A 82 -9.92 1.22 -15.35
C ASP A 82 -10.80 2.43 -14.99
N ASN A 83 -12.10 2.38 -15.33
CA ASN A 83 -13.04 3.44 -14.99
C ASN A 83 -13.31 3.52 -13.48
N LEU A 84 -13.38 2.38 -12.78
CA LEU A 84 -13.54 2.36 -11.33
C LEU A 84 -12.32 2.94 -10.62
N GLU A 85 -11.12 2.63 -11.10
CA GLU A 85 -9.86 3.13 -10.54
C GLU A 85 -9.81 4.66 -10.46
N GLU A 86 -10.26 5.36 -11.51
CA GLU A 86 -10.36 6.83 -11.50
C GLU A 86 -11.28 7.36 -10.38
N LEU A 87 -12.37 6.64 -10.08
CA LEU A 87 -13.33 7.03 -9.05
C LEU A 87 -12.85 6.68 -7.64
N ILE A 88 -12.34 5.47 -7.42
CA ILE A 88 -11.98 4.96 -6.09
C ILE A 88 -10.63 5.46 -5.57
N CYS A 89 -9.87 6.21 -6.37
CA CYS A 89 -8.70 6.93 -5.89
C CYS A 89 -9.07 7.97 -4.82
N ASP A 90 -10.31 8.45 -4.81
CA ASP A 90 -10.85 9.28 -3.75
C ASP A 90 -11.34 8.43 -2.57
N ILE A 91 -10.93 8.81 -1.35
CA ILE A 91 -11.17 8.04 -0.11
C ILE A 91 -12.67 7.93 0.20
N ASP A 92 -13.44 8.99 -0.05
CA ASP A 92 -14.88 8.99 0.17
C ASP A 92 -15.60 8.10 -0.86
N CYS A 93 -15.17 8.17 -2.13
CA CYS A 93 -15.68 7.31 -3.19
C CYS A 93 -15.36 5.83 -2.93
N ALA A 94 -14.16 5.49 -2.46
CA ALA A 94 -13.82 4.12 -2.05
C ALA A 94 -14.73 3.61 -0.91
N ALA A 95 -15.04 4.46 0.07
CA ALA A 95 -15.96 4.10 1.14
C ALA A 95 -17.39 3.90 0.62
N ASP A 96 -17.85 4.76 -0.30
CA ASP A 96 -19.16 4.63 -0.93
C ASP A 96 -19.25 3.40 -1.84
N PHE A 97 -18.19 3.05 -2.57
CA PHE A 97 -18.08 1.81 -3.33
C PHE A 97 -18.33 0.58 -2.45
N CYS A 98 -17.74 0.54 -1.25
CA CYS A 98 -17.99 -0.54 -0.29
C CYS A 98 -19.42 -0.54 0.25
N LYS A 99 -20.05 0.63 0.44
CA LYS A 99 -21.47 0.72 0.88
C LYS A 99 -22.46 0.27 -0.20
N LEU A 100 -22.07 0.34 -1.48
CA LEU A 100 -22.85 -0.12 -2.63
C LEU A 100 -22.65 -1.61 -2.93
N ASP A 101 -22.13 -2.39 -1.97
CA ASP A 101 -21.76 -3.80 -2.13
C ASP A 101 -20.72 -4.06 -3.24
N GLY A 102 -19.95 -3.04 -3.64
CA GLY A 102 -18.93 -3.18 -4.69
C GLY A 102 -17.84 -4.19 -4.31
N LEU A 103 -17.46 -4.23 -3.02
CA LEU A 103 -16.47 -5.19 -2.53
C LEU A 103 -16.93 -6.65 -2.69
N VAL A 104 -18.23 -6.92 -2.60
CA VAL A 104 -18.79 -8.28 -2.77
C VAL A 104 -18.53 -8.78 -4.18
N GLU A 105 -18.69 -7.92 -5.19
CA GLU A 105 -18.42 -8.25 -6.59
C GLU A 105 -16.92 -8.43 -6.86
N VAL A 106 -16.07 -7.60 -6.26
CA VAL A 106 -14.61 -7.76 -6.33
C VAL A 106 -14.19 -9.12 -5.78
N ILE A 107 -14.69 -9.52 -4.60
CA ILE A 107 -14.39 -10.83 -4.00
C ILE A 107 -14.94 -11.98 -4.85
N ARG A 108 -16.14 -11.84 -5.43
CA ARG A 108 -16.72 -12.86 -6.32
C ARG A 108 -15.85 -13.09 -7.54
N LEU A 109 -15.39 -12.02 -8.19
CA LEU A 109 -14.56 -12.10 -9.40
C LEU A 109 -13.11 -12.51 -9.10
N LEU A 110 -12.58 -12.18 -7.92
CA LEU A 110 -11.34 -12.77 -7.40
C LEU A 110 -11.44 -14.29 -7.30
N LYS A 111 -12.58 -14.85 -6.93
CA LYS A 111 -12.77 -16.31 -6.86
C LYS A 111 -13.08 -16.97 -8.21
N SER A 112 -12.92 -16.26 -9.31
CA SER A 112 -13.06 -16.85 -10.66
C SER A 112 -11.89 -17.77 -11.00
N ASN A 113 -12.06 -18.62 -12.00
CA ASN A 113 -11.01 -19.51 -12.51
C ASN A 113 -10.08 -18.84 -13.55
N CYS A 114 -10.20 -17.53 -13.74
CA CYS A 114 -9.52 -16.79 -14.80
C CYS A 114 -8.50 -15.81 -14.22
N ASP A 115 -7.22 -16.17 -14.23
CA ASP A 115 -6.12 -15.35 -13.70
C ASP A 115 -6.14 -13.89 -14.15
N PRO A 116 -6.37 -13.55 -15.44
CA PRO A 116 -6.51 -12.15 -15.86
C PRO A 116 -7.59 -11.38 -15.11
N ILE A 117 -8.78 -11.96 -14.92
CA ILE A 117 -9.87 -11.32 -14.15
C ILE A 117 -9.46 -11.15 -12.69
N ARG A 118 -8.81 -12.16 -12.12
CA ARG A 118 -8.31 -12.11 -10.73
C ARG A 118 -7.27 -11.00 -10.57
N CYS A 119 -6.37 -10.83 -11.55
CA CYS A 119 -5.39 -9.75 -11.57
C CYS A 119 -6.04 -8.38 -11.56
N GLU A 120 -7.06 -8.16 -12.40
CA GLU A 120 -7.76 -6.88 -12.47
C GLU A 120 -8.49 -6.56 -11.15
N MET A 121 -9.17 -7.55 -10.56
CA MET A 121 -9.83 -7.36 -9.28
C MET A 121 -8.84 -7.13 -8.13
N ALA A 122 -7.71 -7.85 -8.12
CA ALA A 122 -6.66 -7.67 -7.13
C ALA A 122 -5.99 -6.28 -7.23
N ARG A 123 -6.05 -5.64 -8.41
CA ARG A 123 -5.54 -4.28 -8.64
C ARG A 123 -6.35 -3.22 -7.90
N LEU A 124 -7.66 -3.43 -7.73
CA LEU A 124 -8.54 -2.51 -7.00
C LEU A 124 -8.32 -2.54 -5.48
N ILE A 125 -7.89 -3.67 -4.92
CA ILE A 125 -7.77 -3.84 -3.47
C ILE A 125 -6.82 -2.82 -2.81
N PRO A 126 -5.61 -2.54 -3.34
CA PRO A 126 -4.77 -1.47 -2.84
C PRO A 126 -5.42 -0.10 -2.80
N LEU A 127 -6.13 0.27 -3.87
CA LEU A 127 -6.79 1.57 -3.98
C LEU A 127 -7.91 1.72 -2.94
N LEU A 128 -8.67 0.65 -2.71
CA LEU A 128 -9.73 0.61 -1.71
C LEU A 128 -9.20 0.65 -0.27
N ALA A 129 -8.13 -0.10 0.02
CA ALA A 129 -7.64 -0.29 1.40
C ALA A 129 -6.68 0.80 1.88
N GLN A 130 -5.95 1.45 0.97
CA GLN A 130 -4.86 2.36 1.34
C GLN A 130 -5.38 3.60 2.04
N ASN A 131 -4.86 3.86 3.26
CA ASN A 131 -5.24 5.00 4.09
C ASN A 131 -6.75 5.10 4.39
N ASN A 132 -7.48 3.98 4.33
CA ASN A 132 -8.94 3.94 4.53
C ASN A 132 -9.33 2.91 5.61
N PRO A 133 -9.28 3.28 6.90
CA PRO A 133 -9.62 2.37 7.99
C PRO A 133 -11.04 1.81 7.92
N TYR A 134 -12.00 2.59 7.37
CA TYR A 134 -13.37 2.11 7.20
C TYR A 134 -13.41 0.91 6.25
N VAL A 135 -12.82 1.06 5.06
CA VAL A 135 -12.78 -0.02 4.07
C VAL A 135 -11.96 -1.21 4.57
N GLN A 136 -10.84 -0.98 5.26
CA GLN A 136 -10.06 -2.07 5.86
C GLN A 136 -10.86 -2.87 6.91
N ASN A 137 -11.71 -2.21 7.72
CA ASN A 137 -12.61 -2.93 8.64
C ASN A 137 -13.68 -3.74 7.88
N VAL A 138 -14.26 -3.20 6.81
CA VAL A 138 -15.21 -3.95 5.97
C VAL A 138 -14.52 -5.17 5.34
N MET A 139 -13.29 -5.02 4.84
CA MET A 139 -12.51 -6.13 4.29
C MET A 139 -12.17 -7.19 5.34
N LEU A 140 -11.90 -6.80 6.59
CA LEU A 140 -11.63 -7.70 7.71
C LEU A 140 -12.82 -8.63 8.01
N GLU A 141 -14.05 -8.15 7.82
CA GLU A 141 -15.28 -8.93 8.05
C GLU A 141 -15.55 -9.96 6.93
N THR A 142 -14.79 -9.91 5.83
CA THR A 142 -14.90 -10.84 4.70
C THR A 142 -13.82 -11.93 4.73
N ASP A 143 -13.91 -12.90 3.83
CA ASP A 143 -12.88 -13.93 3.64
C ASP A 143 -11.74 -13.49 2.71
N LEU A 144 -11.64 -12.20 2.37
CA LEU A 144 -10.64 -11.66 1.45
C LEU A 144 -9.20 -11.98 1.89
N LEU A 145 -8.86 -11.77 3.17
CA LEU A 145 -7.51 -12.02 3.67
C LEU A 145 -7.11 -13.50 3.51
N LEU A 146 -8.01 -14.42 3.86
CA LEU A 146 -7.77 -15.85 3.71
C LEU A 146 -7.65 -16.25 2.24
N TYR A 147 -8.50 -15.69 1.37
CA TYR A 147 -8.42 -15.90 -0.07
C TYR A 147 -7.05 -15.45 -0.63
N LEU A 148 -6.59 -14.24 -0.29
CA LEU A 148 -5.29 -13.72 -0.76
C LEU A 148 -4.14 -14.62 -0.32
N LEU A 149 -4.17 -15.11 0.93
CA LEU A 149 -3.15 -16.04 1.44
C LEU A 149 -3.18 -17.41 0.76
N ASN A 150 -4.36 -17.91 0.38
CA ASN A 150 -4.48 -19.17 -0.36
C ASN A 150 -4.02 -19.01 -1.83
N ALA A 151 -4.33 -17.87 -2.46
CA ALA A 151 -3.92 -17.57 -3.83
C ALA A 151 -2.38 -17.54 -3.99
N LEU A 152 -1.66 -17.16 -2.92
CA LEU A 152 -0.20 -17.24 -2.87
C LEU A 152 0.34 -18.68 -2.97
N GLU A 153 -0.40 -19.66 -2.45
CA GLU A 153 0.03 -21.07 -2.39
C GLU A 153 -0.41 -21.89 -3.61
N GLU A 154 -1.15 -21.29 -4.54
CA GLU A 154 -1.62 -21.98 -5.73
C GLU A 154 -0.45 -22.43 -6.62
N ILE A 155 -0.51 -23.70 -7.06
CA ILE A 155 0.57 -24.33 -7.82
C ILE A 155 0.76 -23.63 -9.17
N ASN A 156 -0.35 -23.29 -9.83
CA ASN A 156 -0.41 -22.78 -11.21
C ASN A 156 -0.68 -21.27 -11.29
N ALA A 157 -0.56 -20.52 -10.20
CA ALA A 157 -0.76 -19.08 -10.23
C ALA A 157 0.30 -18.41 -11.13
N SER A 158 -0.16 -17.54 -12.02
CA SER A 158 0.73 -16.71 -12.84
C SER A 158 1.56 -15.73 -12.00
N GLU A 159 2.75 -15.36 -12.50
CA GLU A 159 3.62 -14.37 -11.84
C GLU A 159 2.90 -13.03 -11.63
N ASP A 160 2.13 -12.58 -12.63
CA ASP A 160 1.39 -11.31 -12.53
C ASP A 160 0.31 -11.38 -11.45
N LEU A 161 -0.39 -12.52 -11.31
CA LEU A 161 -1.35 -12.71 -10.22
C LEU A 161 -0.67 -12.64 -8.86
N LEU A 162 0.46 -13.34 -8.68
CA LEU A 162 1.23 -13.30 -7.42
C LEU A 162 1.67 -11.88 -7.08
N MET A 163 2.14 -11.10 -8.07
CA MET A 163 2.52 -9.70 -7.89
C MET A 163 1.35 -8.83 -7.40
N LYS A 164 0.15 -9.02 -7.96
CA LYS A 164 -1.05 -8.28 -7.56
C LYS A 164 -1.55 -8.72 -6.18
N VAL A 165 -1.58 -10.03 -5.91
CA VAL A 165 -1.98 -10.59 -4.62
C VAL A 165 -1.05 -10.13 -3.49
N LEU A 166 0.27 -10.14 -3.70
CA LEU A 166 1.24 -9.61 -2.73
C LEU A 166 1.00 -8.12 -2.45
N SER A 167 0.67 -7.34 -3.48
CA SER A 167 0.35 -5.90 -3.33
C SER A 167 -0.93 -5.68 -2.54
N ALA A 168 -2.00 -6.41 -2.86
CA ALA A 168 -3.29 -6.39 -2.18
C ALA A 168 -3.16 -6.82 -0.71
N LEU A 169 -2.37 -7.86 -0.43
CA LEU A 169 -2.12 -8.33 0.93
C LEU A 169 -1.42 -7.25 1.77
N SER A 170 -0.41 -6.61 1.19
CA SER A 170 0.32 -5.51 1.84
C SER A 170 -0.59 -4.35 2.19
N SER A 171 -1.47 -3.90 1.27
CA SER A 171 -2.36 -2.76 1.50
C SER A 171 -3.44 -3.04 2.56
N VAL A 172 -3.92 -4.28 2.64
CA VAL A 172 -4.95 -4.69 3.60
C VAL A 172 -4.39 -4.82 5.01
N VAL A 173 -3.13 -5.26 5.13
CA VAL A 173 -2.46 -5.48 6.43
C VAL A 173 -1.85 -4.20 7.00
N ARG A 174 -1.31 -3.32 6.16
CA ARG A 174 -0.61 -2.11 6.60
C ARG A 174 -1.55 -1.09 7.22
N GLY A 175 -1.10 -0.50 8.33
CA GLY A 175 -1.81 0.52 9.09
C GLY A 175 -3.03 0.00 9.85
N HIS A 176 -3.26 -1.33 9.86
CA HIS A 176 -4.47 -1.92 10.44
C HIS A 176 -4.15 -3.11 11.36
N GLU A 177 -4.03 -2.82 12.66
CA GLU A 177 -3.61 -3.76 13.70
C GLU A 177 -4.46 -5.05 13.73
N LYS A 178 -5.79 -4.93 13.61
CA LYS A 178 -6.70 -6.08 13.64
C LYS A 178 -6.44 -7.06 12.48
N THR A 179 -6.25 -6.51 11.27
CA THR A 179 -5.95 -7.33 10.10
C THR A 179 -4.56 -7.93 10.21
N PHE A 180 -3.59 -7.17 10.71
CA PHE A 180 -2.25 -7.69 10.96
C PHE A 180 -2.26 -8.87 11.95
N ASN A 181 -3.01 -8.77 13.05
CA ASN A 181 -3.15 -9.86 14.01
C ASN A 181 -3.76 -11.12 13.37
N GLN A 182 -4.81 -10.97 12.56
CA GLN A 182 -5.39 -12.10 11.83
C GLN A 182 -4.41 -12.69 10.81
N PHE A 183 -3.69 -11.85 10.06
CA PHE A 183 -2.64 -12.26 9.13
C PHE A 183 -1.54 -13.06 9.84
N TYR A 184 -1.13 -12.62 11.03
CA TYR A 184 -0.14 -13.32 11.84
C TYR A 184 -0.66 -14.69 12.32
N HIS A 185 -1.90 -14.76 12.83
CA HIS A 185 -2.52 -16.02 13.24
C HIS A 185 -2.70 -17.02 12.08
N LEU A 186 -2.91 -16.52 10.86
CA LEU A 186 -2.98 -17.33 9.64
C LEU A 186 -1.60 -17.71 9.08
N LYS A 187 -0.52 -17.48 9.85
CA LYS A 187 0.87 -17.76 9.46
C LYS A 187 1.28 -17.02 8.18
N GLY A 188 0.76 -15.81 7.98
CA GLY A 188 0.94 -15.06 6.75
C GLY A 188 2.40 -14.80 6.37
N LEU A 189 3.28 -14.58 7.35
CA LEU A 189 4.73 -14.42 7.11
C LEU A 189 5.36 -15.71 6.55
N GLU A 190 4.99 -16.87 7.11
CA GLU A 190 5.48 -18.19 6.64
C GLU A 190 5.03 -18.45 5.20
N ARG A 191 3.80 -18.06 4.84
CA ARG A 191 3.27 -18.19 3.48
C ARG A 191 3.99 -17.29 2.48
N ILE A 192 4.30 -16.04 2.86
CA ILE A 192 5.12 -15.14 2.03
C ILE A 192 6.53 -15.70 1.83
N GLU A 193 7.15 -16.24 2.88
CA GLU A 193 8.47 -16.89 2.81
C GLU A 193 8.45 -18.12 1.88
N CYS A 194 7.37 -18.92 1.92
CA CYS A 194 7.17 -20.06 1.01
C CYS A 194 7.08 -19.62 -0.45
N VAL A 195 6.29 -18.59 -0.76
CA VAL A 195 6.19 -18.03 -2.12
C VAL A 195 7.51 -17.47 -2.58
N PHE A 196 8.23 -16.79 -1.70
CA PHE A 196 9.57 -16.29 -2.00
C PHE A 196 10.53 -17.42 -2.36
N GLN A 197 10.56 -18.51 -1.56
CA GLN A 197 11.43 -19.65 -1.85
C GLN A 197 11.10 -20.28 -3.20
N LYS A 198 9.81 -20.53 -3.46
CA LYS A 198 9.35 -21.04 -4.76
C LYS A 198 9.78 -20.11 -5.91
N ALA A 199 9.65 -18.80 -5.73
CA ALA A 199 10.04 -17.82 -6.74
C ALA A 199 11.56 -17.78 -6.98
N VAL A 200 12.38 -17.95 -5.94
CA VAL A 200 13.84 -18.08 -6.09
C VAL A 200 14.19 -19.36 -6.85
N ASP A 201 13.58 -20.50 -6.47
CA ASP A 201 13.82 -21.81 -7.08
C ASP A 201 13.39 -21.85 -8.56
N THR A 202 12.32 -21.13 -8.93
CA THR A 202 11.85 -21.01 -10.32
C THR A 202 12.42 -19.79 -11.06
N HIS A 203 13.38 -19.06 -10.48
CA HIS A 203 13.97 -17.85 -11.05
C HIS A 203 12.99 -16.70 -11.37
N HIS A 204 11.83 -16.63 -10.70
CA HIS A 204 10.87 -15.52 -10.79
C HIS A 204 11.28 -14.35 -9.89
N LEU A 205 12.34 -13.66 -10.26
CA LEU A 205 12.97 -12.63 -9.43
C LEU A 205 12.05 -11.44 -9.11
N ARG A 206 11.05 -11.11 -9.96
CA ARG A 206 10.12 -9.99 -9.67
C ARG A 206 9.24 -10.33 -8.47
N VAL A 207 8.70 -11.55 -8.41
CA VAL A 207 7.92 -12.06 -7.26
C VAL A 207 8.77 -12.10 -6.00
N ALA A 208 10.00 -12.62 -6.10
CA ALA A 208 10.91 -12.70 -4.95
C ALA A 208 11.25 -11.31 -4.38
N ASN A 209 11.57 -10.34 -5.25
CA ASN A 209 11.79 -8.95 -4.83
C ASN A 209 10.52 -8.33 -4.21
N LYS A 210 9.36 -8.58 -4.81
CA LYS A 210 8.09 -8.08 -4.31
C LYS A 210 7.76 -8.63 -2.93
N ALA A 211 8.02 -9.91 -2.68
CA ALA A 211 7.83 -10.55 -1.37
C ALA A 211 8.68 -9.87 -0.28
N VAL A 212 9.94 -9.57 -0.57
CA VAL A 212 10.81 -8.80 0.36
C VAL A 212 10.24 -7.41 0.58
N LEU A 213 9.88 -6.69 -0.49
CA LEU A 213 9.36 -5.32 -0.40
C LEU A 213 8.07 -5.25 0.42
N ILE A 214 7.12 -6.17 0.24
CA ILE A 214 5.88 -6.16 1.04
C ILE A 214 6.16 -6.52 2.50
N THR A 215 7.09 -7.43 2.77
CA THR A 215 7.45 -7.82 4.14
C THR A 215 8.12 -6.66 4.87
N THR A 216 8.98 -5.90 4.18
CA THR A 216 9.57 -4.66 4.71
C THR A 216 8.50 -3.59 4.96
N ASN A 217 7.53 -3.45 4.05
CA ASN A 217 6.41 -2.52 4.25
C ASN A 217 5.52 -2.88 5.46
N ILE A 218 5.30 -4.18 5.70
CA ILE A 218 4.62 -4.66 6.91
C ILE A 218 5.47 -4.35 8.14
N ALA A 219 6.78 -4.57 8.10
CA ALA A 219 7.69 -4.23 9.19
C ALA A 219 7.65 -2.73 9.55
N ILE A 220 7.62 -1.84 8.54
CA ILE A 220 7.46 -0.39 8.75
C ILE A 220 6.16 -0.08 9.49
N SER A 221 5.07 -0.75 9.11
CA SER A 221 3.75 -0.49 9.70
C SER A 221 3.59 -1.03 11.13
N VAL A 222 4.36 -2.04 11.52
CA VAL A 222 4.24 -2.71 12.83
C VAL A 222 5.22 -2.10 13.85
N ALA A 223 6.11 -1.19 13.43
CA ALA A 223 6.97 -0.43 14.31
C ALA A 223 6.16 0.24 15.44
N PRO A 224 6.48 0.01 16.75
CA PRO A 224 7.70 -0.57 17.33
C PRO A 224 7.68 -2.08 17.69
N ASP A 225 6.61 -2.82 17.40
CA ASP A 225 6.39 -4.22 17.80
C ASP A 225 6.95 -5.27 16.82
N VAL A 226 7.68 -4.85 15.79
CA VAL A 226 8.30 -5.73 14.76
C VAL A 226 9.07 -6.90 15.37
N ARG A 227 9.66 -6.70 16.55
CA ARG A 227 10.39 -7.71 17.31
C ARG A 227 9.53 -8.90 17.75
N GLN A 228 8.27 -8.67 18.09
CA GLN A 228 7.36 -9.70 18.57
C GLN A 228 7.02 -10.72 17.48
N TYR A 229 7.05 -10.30 16.21
CA TYR A 229 6.50 -11.06 15.10
C TYR A 229 7.57 -11.75 14.24
N ASN A 230 8.84 -11.75 14.66
CA ASN A 230 9.96 -12.39 13.95
C ASN A 230 10.17 -11.89 12.50
N ILE A 231 9.59 -10.75 12.12
CA ILE A 231 9.60 -10.24 10.74
C ILE A 231 11.03 -9.96 10.27
N LEU A 232 11.87 -9.40 11.14
CA LEU A 232 13.26 -9.07 10.82
C LEU A 232 14.09 -10.32 10.48
N SER A 233 13.87 -11.44 11.17
CA SER A 233 14.58 -12.70 10.89
C SER A 233 14.17 -13.27 9.54
N VAL A 234 12.86 -13.22 9.21
CA VAL A 234 12.34 -13.62 7.89
C VAL A 234 12.96 -12.77 6.78
N LEU A 235 12.94 -11.44 6.94
CA LEU A 235 13.54 -10.50 5.97
C LEU A 235 15.01 -10.79 5.71
N LEU A 236 15.80 -11.02 6.76
CA LEU A 236 17.22 -11.34 6.65
C LEU A 236 17.46 -12.64 5.89
N ARG A 237 16.67 -13.70 6.15
CA ARG A 237 16.78 -14.96 5.39
C ARG A 237 16.45 -14.77 3.92
N MET A 238 15.40 -14.00 3.61
CA MET A 238 15.00 -13.74 2.23
C MET A 238 16.07 -12.93 1.48
N THR A 239 16.56 -11.84 2.07
CA THR A 239 17.53 -10.96 1.38
C THR A 239 18.89 -11.61 1.17
N LEU A 240 19.31 -12.53 2.04
CA LEU A 240 20.52 -13.34 1.82
C LEU A 240 20.40 -14.27 0.60
N GLN A 241 19.21 -14.66 0.18
CA GLN A 241 19.03 -15.47 -1.03
C GLN A 241 18.96 -14.63 -2.31
N LEU A 242 18.76 -13.32 -2.21
CA LEU A 242 18.78 -12.41 -3.35
C LEU A 242 20.18 -11.86 -3.63
N SER A 243 20.35 -11.28 -4.81
CA SER A 243 21.55 -10.53 -5.15
C SER A 243 21.60 -9.19 -4.39
N SER A 244 22.80 -8.71 -4.05
CA SER A 244 22.98 -7.43 -3.33
C SER A 244 22.52 -6.20 -4.13
N HIS A 245 22.38 -6.32 -5.46
CA HIS A 245 21.86 -5.27 -6.34
C HIS A 245 20.34 -5.33 -6.53
N SER A 246 19.66 -6.28 -5.89
CA SER A 246 18.22 -6.43 -6.02
C SER A 246 17.48 -5.27 -5.36
N GLU A 247 16.36 -4.84 -5.95
CA GLU A 247 15.54 -3.74 -5.41
C GLU A 247 15.05 -4.04 -3.99
N GLY A 248 14.71 -5.31 -3.71
CA GLY A 248 14.31 -5.77 -2.38
C GLY A 248 15.41 -5.59 -1.33
N CYS A 249 16.67 -5.90 -1.66
CA CYS A 249 17.81 -5.70 -0.76
C CYS A 249 18.05 -4.21 -0.49
N SER A 250 18.01 -3.36 -1.52
CA SER A 250 18.16 -1.91 -1.33
C SER A 250 17.05 -1.34 -0.44
N TYR A 251 15.79 -1.71 -0.68
CA TYR A 251 14.66 -1.21 0.09
C TYR A 251 14.71 -1.66 1.56
N PHE A 252 15.08 -2.92 1.80
CA PHE A 252 15.29 -3.42 3.16
C PHE A 252 16.48 -2.76 3.85
N LEU A 253 17.57 -2.48 3.12
CA LEU A 253 18.70 -1.71 3.66
C LEU A 253 18.26 -0.32 4.10
N ASP A 254 17.52 0.41 3.27
CA ASP A 254 17.04 1.75 3.61
C ASP A 254 16.15 1.72 4.87
N TYR A 255 15.30 0.70 5.00
CA TYR A 255 14.55 0.44 6.22
C TYR A 255 15.47 0.22 7.44
N LEU A 256 16.48 -0.65 7.33
CA LEU A 256 17.43 -0.89 8.41
C LEU A 256 18.14 0.41 8.80
N MET A 257 18.67 1.14 7.82
CA MET A 257 19.42 2.37 8.06
C MET A 257 18.60 3.46 8.71
N SER A 258 17.32 3.54 8.39
CA SER A 258 16.41 4.50 9.02
C SER A 258 16.06 4.13 10.47
N ASN A 259 16.15 2.84 10.83
CA ASN A 259 15.71 2.32 12.14
C ASN A 259 16.87 1.88 13.05
N ILE A 260 18.11 1.95 12.58
CA ILE A 260 19.32 1.75 13.37
C ILE A 260 19.76 3.08 13.97
N VAL A 261 19.80 3.13 15.30
CA VAL A 261 20.25 4.30 16.08
C VAL A 261 21.77 4.39 16.03
N ASP A 262 22.31 5.51 15.53
CA ASP A 262 23.66 5.94 15.87
C ASP A 262 23.66 6.41 17.33
N LYS A 263 24.48 5.80 18.19
CA LYS A 263 24.62 6.28 19.59
C LYS A 263 25.30 7.64 19.70
N ASP A 264 25.81 8.21 18.62
CA ASP A 264 26.59 9.44 18.65
C ASP A 264 25.90 10.60 17.91
N VAL A 265 24.76 11.09 18.43
CA VAL A 265 24.45 12.53 18.35
C VAL A 265 23.74 12.95 19.62
N ASN A 266 24.44 13.72 20.44
CA ASN A 266 23.84 14.62 21.41
C ASN A 266 22.83 15.52 20.69
N ASN A 267 21.54 15.17 20.71
CA ASN A 267 20.47 16.14 20.52
C ASN A 267 19.24 15.65 21.28
N SER A 268 18.96 16.38 22.36
CA SER A 268 17.88 16.19 23.31
C SER A 268 16.48 16.52 22.76
N ASP A 269 16.26 16.52 21.45
CA ASP A 269 15.03 17.08 20.84
C ASP A 269 14.43 16.24 19.70
N LEU A 270 14.42 14.90 19.82
CA LEU A 270 13.56 14.06 18.98
C LEU A 270 12.63 13.24 19.86
N LYS A 271 11.36 13.64 19.84
CA LYS A 271 10.26 13.00 20.55
C LYS A 271 10.23 11.50 20.22
N SER A 272 10.13 10.72 21.28
CA SER A 272 9.87 9.29 21.33
C SER A 272 8.79 8.82 20.35
N ASP A 273 9.11 7.84 19.49
CA ASP A 273 8.28 6.67 19.11
C ASP A 273 8.69 6.01 17.78
N GLU A 274 9.80 6.42 17.15
CA GLU A 274 10.34 5.73 15.97
C GLU A 274 11.15 4.47 16.34
N CYS A 275 10.98 3.40 15.57
CA CYS A 275 11.46 2.05 15.86
C CYS A 275 12.97 1.99 16.10
N ARG A 276 13.34 1.82 17.37
CA ARG A 276 14.72 1.59 17.84
C ARG A 276 15.05 0.10 17.70
N ILE A 277 15.70 -0.33 16.61
CA ILE A 277 16.22 -1.70 16.51
C ILE A 277 17.44 -1.82 17.44
N ASN A 278 17.22 -2.33 18.65
CA ASN A 278 18.31 -2.57 19.61
C ASN A 278 18.95 -3.93 19.34
N PHE A 279 20.15 -3.92 18.75
CA PHE A 279 20.95 -5.09 18.38
C PHE A 279 21.17 -6.12 19.50
N GLY A 280 21.18 -5.69 20.76
CA GLY A 280 21.42 -6.59 21.89
C GLY A 280 20.35 -7.66 22.09
N LYS A 281 19.13 -7.46 21.55
CA LYS A 281 17.97 -8.33 21.79
C LYS A 281 17.61 -9.29 20.64
N LEU A 282 18.34 -9.26 19.52
CA LEU A 282 18.18 -10.27 18.46
C LEU A 282 18.80 -11.61 18.92
N ASP A 283 18.26 -12.72 18.44
CA ASP A 283 18.91 -14.02 18.60
C ASP A 283 20.23 -14.07 17.82
N ASN A 284 21.14 -14.96 18.24
CA ASN A 284 22.49 -15.03 17.68
C ASN A 284 22.50 -15.34 16.17
N HIS A 285 21.53 -16.09 15.67
CA HIS A 285 21.47 -16.46 14.26
C HIS A 285 21.00 -15.26 13.41
N SER A 286 19.97 -14.54 13.86
CA SER A 286 19.54 -13.30 13.20
C SER A 286 20.62 -12.21 13.25
N LYS A 287 21.40 -12.13 14.33
CA LYS A 287 22.59 -11.26 14.42
C LYS A 287 23.63 -11.62 13.36
N GLN A 288 23.93 -12.90 13.18
CA GLN A 288 24.89 -13.37 12.16
C GLN A 288 24.42 -13.05 10.74
N HIS A 289 23.15 -13.37 10.43
CA HIS A 289 22.55 -13.06 9.12
C HIS A 289 22.55 -11.56 8.82
N PHE A 290 22.28 -10.73 9.83
CA PHE A 290 22.35 -9.28 9.69
C PHE A 290 23.76 -8.81 9.32
N CYS A 291 24.79 -9.28 10.02
CA CYS A 291 26.17 -8.93 9.70
C CYS A 291 26.59 -9.41 8.31
N GLU A 292 26.17 -10.62 7.91
CA GLU A 292 26.45 -11.15 6.58
C GLU A 292 25.77 -10.31 5.49
N PHE A 293 24.51 -9.93 5.70
CA PHE A 293 23.77 -9.06 4.79
C PHE A 293 24.45 -7.71 4.63
N LEU A 294 24.80 -7.04 5.75
CA LEU A 294 25.49 -5.74 5.69
C LEU A 294 26.84 -5.81 4.99
N LYS A 295 27.65 -6.85 5.24
CA LYS A 295 28.94 -7.04 4.56
C LYS A 295 28.76 -7.16 3.05
N ARG A 296 27.83 -8.01 2.62
CA ARG A 296 27.51 -8.21 1.20
C ARG A 296 27.00 -6.94 0.52
N GLN A 297 26.30 -6.09 1.27
CA GLN A 297 25.77 -4.84 0.75
C GLN A 297 26.84 -3.74 0.69
N LEU A 298 27.71 -3.68 1.70
CA LEU A 298 28.87 -2.78 1.72
C LEU A 298 29.83 -3.08 0.56
N GLU A 299 30.18 -4.34 0.35
CA GLU A 299 31.04 -4.75 -0.78
C GLU A 299 30.45 -4.35 -2.14
N TYR A 300 29.12 -4.36 -2.26
CA TYR A 300 28.44 -3.96 -3.48
C TYR A 300 28.44 -2.44 -3.69
N GLU A 301 28.19 -1.67 -2.63
CA GLU A 301 28.20 -0.20 -2.68
C GLU A 301 29.60 0.35 -2.95
N GLU A 302 30.64 -0.23 -2.33
CA GLU A 302 32.05 0.15 -2.55
C GLU A 302 32.49 -0.06 -4.00
N ARG A 303 32.02 -1.14 -4.64
CA ARG A 303 32.29 -1.42 -6.06
C ARG A 303 31.52 -0.48 -7.00
N SER A 304 30.39 0.07 -6.56
CA SER A 304 29.46 0.81 -7.42
C SER A 304 29.69 2.32 -7.48
N GLN A 305 30.60 2.89 -6.66
CA GLN A 305 31.04 4.30 -6.67
C GLN A 305 29.91 5.36 -6.83
N GLN A 306 28.74 5.16 -6.23
CA GLN A 306 27.66 6.15 -6.30
C GLN A 306 27.74 7.17 -5.15
N LYS A 307 27.64 8.47 -5.47
CA LYS A 307 27.75 9.60 -4.52
C LYS A 307 26.75 9.56 -3.34
N GLY A 308 25.57 8.95 -3.50
CA GLY A 308 24.58 8.74 -2.43
C GLY A 308 24.77 7.46 -1.60
N CYS A 309 25.74 6.61 -1.94
CA CYS A 309 26.08 5.41 -1.16
C CYS A 309 27.10 5.71 -0.06
N LEU A 310 27.80 6.86 -0.07
CA LEU A 310 28.87 7.13 0.88
C LEU A 310 28.36 7.20 2.33
N GLU A 311 27.24 7.90 2.58
CA GLU A 311 26.64 7.99 3.92
C GLU A 311 26.12 6.64 4.40
N ARG A 312 25.48 5.87 3.52
CA ARG A 312 25.00 4.51 3.82
C ARG A 312 26.16 3.57 4.14
N SER A 313 27.20 3.55 3.32
CA SER A 313 28.42 2.75 3.53
C SER A 313 29.15 3.13 4.83
N ILE A 314 29.23 4.41 5.18
CA ILE A 314 29.81 4.85 6.47
C ILE A 314 28.98 4.30 7.64
N LYS A 315 27.65 4.43 7.57
CA LYS A 315 26.76 3.93 8.63
C LYS A 315 26.83 2.40 8.75
N MET A 316 26.95 1.65 7.64
CA MET A 316 27.12 0.19 7.67
C MET A 316 28.42 -0.19 8.40
N ASN A 317 29.51 0.51 8.10
CA ASN A 317 30.81 0.29 8.75
C ASN A 317 30.73 0.54 10.27
N VAL A 318 30.11 1.66 10.69
CA VAL A 318 29.93 1.98 12.12
C VAL A 318 29.15 0.87 12.84
N VAL A 319 28.07 0.37 12.22
CA VAL A 319 27.23 -0.69 12.78
C VAL A 319 27.99 -2.03 12.87
N LEU A 320 28.76 -2.39 11.84
CA LEU A 320 29.58 -3.60 11.85
C LEU A 320 30.71 -3.53 12.90
N ASP A 321 31.29 -2.35 13.10
CA ASP A 321 32.32 -2.11 14.12
C ASP A 321 31.74 -2.12 15.55
N GLU A 322 30.53 -1.59 15.77
CA GLU A 322 29.83 -1.69 17.05
C GLU A 322 29.48 -3.15 17.36
N TYR A 323 29.00 -3.91 16.38
CA TYR A 323 28.74 -5.35 16.54
C TYR A 323 30.01 -6.12 16.91
N THR A 324 31.12 -5.88 16.20
CA THR A 324 32.40 -6.56 16.47
C THR A 324 32.92 -6.25 17.88
N ARG A 325 32.70 -5.01 18.37
CA ARG A 325 33.01 -4.62 19.76
C ARG A 325 32.09 -5.30 20.77
N ASN A 326 30.78 -5.34 20.52
CA ASN A 326 29.80 -5.95 21.43
C ASN A 326 29.94 -7.48 21.51
N PHE A 327 30.24 -8.15 20.39
CA PHE A 327 30.47 -9.60 20.36
C PHE A 327 31.73 -9.99 21.15
N LYS A 328 32.82 -9.22 21.03
CA LYS A 328 34.04 -9.39 21.86
C LYS A 328 33.76 -9.20 23.35
N LEU A 329 32.86 -8.28 23.71
CA LEU A 329 32.47 -8.05 25.11
C LEU A 329 31.57 -9.18 25.67
N GLU A 330 30.66 -9.73 24.85
CA GLU A 330 29.81 -10.88 25.23
C GLU A 330 30.62 -12.20 25.38
N GLU A 331 31.71 -12.38 24.64
CA GLU A 331 32.63 -13.52 24.82
C GLU A 331 33.47 -13.38 26.11
N VAL A 332 33.97 -12.17 26.41
CA VAL A 332 34.77 -11.90 27.61
C VAL A 332 33.95 -12.00 28.91
N SER A 333 32.62 -11.79 28.85
CA SER A 333 31.73 -11.91 30.00
C SER A 333 31.19 -13.32 30.23
N LYS A 334 31.53 -14.29 29.37
CA LYS A 334 31.22 -15.72 29.51
C LYS A 334 32.43 -16.57 29.94
N THR A 335 33.61 -15.97 30.05
CA THR A 335 34.82 -16.52 30.69
C THR A 335 34.98 -15.97 32.09
#